data_AF-A0A5N7RKQ4-F1
#
_entry.id   AF-A0A5N7RKQ4-F1
#
_cell.length_a   1.000
_cell.length_b   1.000
_cell.length_c   1.000
_cell.angle_alpha   90.00
_cell.angle_beta   90.00
_cell.angle_gamma   90.00
#
_symmetry.space_group_name_H-M   'P 1'
#
loop_
_entity.id
_entity.type
_entity.pdbx_description
1 polymer ?
#
loop_
_entity_poly.entity_id
_entity_poly.type
_entity_poly.pdbx_seq_one_letter_code
_entity_poly.pdbx_strand_id
1 'polypeptide(L)'
;MLDVEILTDGDRGTSLSVAAPAVIGRGDGCEIRLRHWRVARRHARLDQRTEGVFVEDLGSLGGTLVNGRRILQYGPLLPEDEIAVGAVMLRVRPAAAPGTEASRPGGPSAPASVGMMAVPDARSLAARTHEAAMVEWRRRLHARLLEALDLRRRDVSAMSDAALRQEADRLLEALVLDADAEIPAGLDRGALRRQVVDEAVGLGPLESLLADPDISEIMVNRHDELYVEQGGVLSRHPAVFSSDQSVLGVIERIVSPLGRRIDESSPMVDARLRDGSRVNAIIAPLALKGPALTIRKFPARRLRMADLVDGGALDTHMAGFLRLCVERRKNVVVSGGTGSGKTTLLNILSNFIPPAERVITIEDAAELRLAHEHLVALEARPANLEGRGAVSIRDLVRNALRMRPDRIVVGECRGAEALDMLQAMNTGHEGSLTTLHANTPRDAMSRLETMVLMAGMDLPLGAIREQIASAIDIVVQQSRSAAGQRRVTAIVEISGIESGRIQLQELFRFERPDAGPSDGTGYFRGCELMPSFLDEWRAEGVAVLPQWFCARTPAPDRPRRPA
;
A
#
# COMPACT_ATOMS: atom_id res chain seq x y z
N MET A 1 35.47 4.08 41.57
CA MET A 1 34.33 3.18 41.82
C MET A 1 33.05 3.95 41.54
N LEU A 2 32.08 3.31 40.89
CA LEU A 2 30.76 3.86 40.60
C LEU A 2 29.74 3.12 41.45
N ASP A 3 28.87 3.85 42.12
CA ASP A 3 27.73 3.28 42.83
C ASP A 3 26.51 3.34 41.91
N VAL A 4 26.01 2.18 41.54
CA VAL A 4 24.88 2.01 40.61
C VAL A 4 23.69 1.49 41.38
N GLU A 5 22.61 2.27 41.41
CA GLU A 5 21.34 1.91 41.99
C GLU A 5 20.40 1.42 40.88
N ILE A 6 19.95 0.17 40.98
CA ILE A 6 18.98 -0.44 40.07
C ILE A 6 17.58 -0.28 40.65
N LEU A 7 16.71 0.43 39.96
CA LEU A 7 15.33 0.71 40.38
C LEU A 7 14.39 -0.34 39.76
N THR A 8 13.68 -1.10 40.60
CA THR A 8 12.67 -2.11 40.21
C THR A 8 11.29 -1.71 40.70
N ASP A 9 10.23 -1.98 39.91
CA ASP A 9 8.84 -1.73 40.29
C ASP A 9 8.47 -2.53 41.55
N GLY A 10 8.37 -1.87 42.70
CA GLY A 10 7.59 -2.37 43.85
C GLY A 10 8.27 -2.46 45.22
N ASP A 11 9.60 -2.54 45.37
CA ASP A 11 10.30 -2.28 46.65
C ASP A 11 11.84 -2.39 46.52
N ARG A 12 12.57 -1.58 47.32
CA ARG A 12 14.04 -1.47 47.50
C ARG A 12 14.95 -1.78 46.29
N GLY A 13 15.43 -0.72 45.64
CA GLY A 13 16.46 -0.82 44.58
C GLY A 13 17.74 -1.52 45.05
N THR A 14 18.37 -2.26 44.13
CA THR A 14 19.64 -2.96 44.42
C THR A 14 20.81 -2.05 44.10
N SER A 15 21.67 -1.78 45.07
CA SER A 15 22.89 -0.99 44.87
C SER A 15 24.10 -1.88 44.64
N LEU A 16 24.91 -1.56 43.64
CA LEU A 16 26.17 -2.22 43.30
C LEU A 16 27.29 -1.19 43.14
N SER A 17 28.45 -1.48 43.74
CA SER A 17 29.67 -0.68 43.52
C SER A 17 30.57 -1.39 42.50
N VAL A 18 30.85 -0.75 41.37
CA VAL A 18 31.64 -1.32 40.26
C VAL A 18 32.83 -0.43 39.87
N ALA A 19 33.90 -1.02 39.36
CA ALA A 19 35.00 -0.26 38.78
C ALA A 19 34.65 0.16 37.34
N ALA A 20 35.00 1.39 36.95
CA ALA A 20 34.86 1.85 35.57
C ALA A 20 36.12 1.50 34.76
N PRO A 21 36.02 1.14 33.46
CA PRO A 21 34.79 1.08 32.67
C PRO A 21 33.92 -0.13 33.04
N ALA A 22 32.60 0.07 33.10
CA ALA A 22 31.64 -0.98 33.45
C ALA A 22 30.63 -1.18 32.31
N VAL A 23 30.42 -2.42 31.87
CA VAL A 23 29.46 -2.77 30.84
C VAL A 23 28.14 -3.21 31.49
N ILE A 24 27.04 -2.61 31.01
CA ILE A 24 25.67 -2.96 31.38
C ILE A 24 25.10 -3.90 30.32
N GLY A 25 24.56 -5.05 30.73
CA GLY A 25 23.96 -5.99 29.79
C GLY A 25 23.39 -7.25 30.43
N ARG A 26 22.76 -8.13 29.63
CA ARG A 26 22.24 -9.43 30.12
C ARG A 26 23.26 -10.57 30.06
N GLY A 27 24.38 -10.38 29.35
CA GLY A 27 25.41 -11.39 29.16
C GLY A 27 26.20 -11.71 30.43
N ASP A 28 26.82 -12.89 30.49
CA ASP A 28 27.58 -13.34 31.67
C ASP A 28 28.87 -12.54 31.91
N GLY A 29 29.38 -11.82 30.90
CA GLY A 29 30.59 -10.98 30.99
C GLY A 29 30.31 -9.49 31.19
N CYS A 30 29.16 -9.11 31.77
CA CYS A 30 28.84 -7.72 32.10
C CYS A 30 28.98 -7.47 33.60
N GLU A 31 29.66 -6.38 33.96
CA GLU A 31 29.86 -5.97 35.35
C GLU A 31 28.54 -5.55 36.02
N ILE A 32 27.61 -4.99 35.23
CA ILE A 32 26.24 -4.67 35.68
C ILE A 32 25.27 -5.56 34.91
N ARG A 33 24.85 -6.66 35.55
CA ARG A 33 24.02 -7.67 34.92
C ARG A 33 22.53 -7.45 35.13
N LEU A 34 21.81 -7.15 34.06
CA LEU A 34 20.36 -6.95 34.08
C LEU A 34 19.64 -8.13 33.42
N ARG A 35 18.88 -8.91 34.22
CA ARG A 35 18.17 -10.11 33.77
C ARG A 35 16.81 -9.76 33.16
N HIS A 36 16.81 -9.01 32.06
CA HIS A 36 15.59 -8.65 31.34
C HIS A 36 15.74 -8.88 29.82
N TRP A 37 14.71 -9.45 29.18
CA TRP A 37 14.78 -9.89 27.79
C TRP A 37 14.96 -8.72 26.79
N ARG A 38 14.49 -7.52 27.14
CA ARG A 38 14.72 -6.27 26.38
C ARG A 38 16.11 -5.66 26.54
N VAL A 39 16.99 -6.25 27.35
CA VAL A 39 18.38 -5.79 27.52
C VAL A 39 19.30 -6.59 26.61
N ALA A 40 20.12 -5.93 25.78
CA ALA A 40 21.09 -6.58 24.91
C ALA A 40 22.17 -7.32 25.73
N ARG A 41 22.88 -8.28 25.09
CA ARG A 41 23.97 -9.03 25.77
C ARG A 41 25.04 -8.10 26.32
N ARG A 42 25.39 -7.05 25.57
CA ARG A 42 26.13 -5.85 25.99
C ARG A 42 25.30 -4.67 25.49
N HIS A 43 24.77 -3.83 26.37
CA HIS A 43 23.77 -2.82 26.05
C HIS A 43 24.35 -1.41 26.10
N ALA A 44 24.97 -1.07 27.22
CA ALA A 44 25.58 0.24 27.43
C ALA A 44 26.91 0.09 28.17
N ARG A 45 27.75 1.12 28.13
CA ARG A 45 29.00 1.20 28.88
C ARG A 45 29.03 2.49 29.69
N LEU A 46 29.48 2.38 30.95
CA LEU A 46 29.81 3.51 31.81
C LEU A 46 31.32 3.72 31.84
N ASP A 47 31.77 4.91 31.47
CA ASP A 47 33.17 5.30 31.46
C ASP A 47 33.41 6.47 32.42
N GLN A 48 34.35 6.32 33.35
CA GLN A 48 34.82 7.43 34.19
C GLN A 48 35.88 8.22 33.43
N ARG A 49 35.63 9.51 33.20
CA ARG A 49 36.58 10.46 32.60
C ARG A 49 36.91 11.56 33.62
N THR A 50 37.88 12.41 33.29
CA THR A 50 38.30 13.54 34.13
C THR A 50 37.15 14.52 34.42
N GLU A 51 36.20 14.64 33.50
CA GLU A 51 35.03 15.54 33.59
C GLU A 51 33.80 14.91 34.27
N GLY A 52 33.84 13.60 34.58
CA GLY A 52 32.72 12.87 35.19
C GLY A 52 32.44 11.52 34.54
N VAL A 53 31.27 10.95 34.83
CA VAL A 53 30.84 9.64 34.31
C VAL A 53 30.07 9.82 33.02
N PHE A 54 30.40 9.06 31.98
CA PHE A 54 29.68 9.05 30.71
C PHE A 54 29.02 7.69 30.49
N VAL A 55 27.83 7.69 29.90
CA VAL A 55 27.14 6.50 29.40
C VAL A 55 27.15 6.50 27.88
N GLU A 56 27.43 5.34 27.29
CA GLU A 56 27.45 5.12 25.85
C GLU A 56 26.59 3.89 25.51
N ASP A 57 25.71 4.00 24.51
CA ASP A 57 24.95 2.87 23.99
C ASP A 57 25.82 2.05 23.02
N LEU A 58 25.89 0.74 23.23
CA LEU A 58 26.73 -0.17 22.43
C LEU A 58 26.01 -0.72 21.19
N GLY A 59 25.05 0.03 20.63
CA GLY A 59 24.28 -0.37 19.44
C GLY A 59 23.10 -1.28 19.78
N SER A 60 22.45 -1.05 20.92
CA SER A 60 21.33 -1.85 21.36
C SER A 60 20.06 -1.55 20.54
N LEU A 61 19.25 -2.59 20.26
CA LEU A 61 18.03 -2.45 19.45
C LEU A 61 17.02 -1.46 20.08
N GLY A 62 16.85 -1.55 21.42
CA GLY A 62 15.97 -0.67 22.20
C GLY A 62 16.57 0.72 22.49
N GLY A 63 17.89 0.85 22.41
CA GLY A 63 18.61 2.05 22.80
C GLY A 63 18.68 2.25 24.33
N THR A 64 19.67 3.02 24.74
CA THR A 64 19.78 3.56 26.10
C THR A 64 19.10 4.92 26.16
N LEU A 65 18.26 5.17 27.17
CA LEU A 65 17.65 6.47 27.39
C LEU A 65 18.21 7.12 28.66
N VAL A 66 18.40 8.44 28.64
CA VAL A 66 18.68 9.24 29.84
C VAL A 66 17.60 10.30 29.95
N ASN A 67 16.92 10.35 31.09
CA ASN A 67 15.79 11.26 31.36
C ASN A 67 14.71 11.22 30.25
N GLY A 68 14.39 10.01 29.78
CA GLY A 68 13.40 9.76 28.73
C GLY A 68 13.85 10.08 27.29
N ARG A 69 15.10 10.49 27.07
CA ARG A 69 15.67 10.76 25.73
C ARG A 69 16.67 9.69 25.33
N ARG A 70 16.55 9.13 24.13
CA ARG A 70 17.50 8.14 23.59
C ARG A 70 18.86 8.79 23.33
N ILE A 71 19.93 8.14 23.76
CA ILE A 71 21.31 8.64 23.60
C ILE A 71 22.15 7.65 22.80
N LEU A 72 23.19 8.17 22.12
CA LEU A 72 24.31 7.38 21.64
C LEU A 72 25.47 7.48 22.65
N GLN A 73 25.71 8.69 23.16
CA GLN A 73 26.61 8.98 24.27
C GLN A 73 26.03 10.14 25.09
N TYR A 74 26.17 10.09 26.41
CA TYR A 74 25.69 11.13 27.32
C TYR A 74 26.61 11.25 28.53
N GLY A 75 26.97 12.48 28.88
CA GLY A 75 27.67 12.79 30.12
C GLY A 75 28.22 14.22 30.12
N PRO A 76 28.74 14.69 31.28
CA PRO A 76 28.81 13.94 32.54
C PRO A 76 27.42 13.72 33.15
N LEU A 77 27.19 12.50 33.67
CA LEU A 77 25.95 12.13 34.34
C LEU A 77 25.80 12.92 35.65
N LEU A 78 24.62 13.52 35.83
CA LEU A 78 24.22 14.14 37.09
C LEU A 78 23.67 13.09 38.06
N PRO A 79 23.75 13.30 39.39
CA PRO A 79 23.24 12.34 40.39
C PRO A 79 21.75 12.00 40.27
N GLU A 80 20.98 12.90 39.65
CA GLU A 80 19.54 12.76 39.42
C GLU A 80 19.19 12.16 38.05
N ASP A 81 20.18 11.95 37.19
CA ASP A 81 19.94 11.42 35.85
C ASP A 81 19.48 9.96 35.92
N GLU A 82 18.35 9.69 35.27
CA GLU A 82 17.76 8.36 35.21
C GLU A 82 18.10 7.70 33.87
N ILE A 83 18.83 6.58 33.93
CA ILE A 83 19.25 5.82 32.77
C ILE A 83 18.30 4.63 32.59
N ALA A 84 17.56 4.60 31.48
CA ALA A 84 16.72 3.46 31.10
C ALA A 84 17.49 2.52 30.17
N VAL A 85 17.58 1.25 30.57
CA VAL A 85 18.18 0.16 29.79
C VAL A 85 17.11 -0.92 29.62
N GLY A 86 16.44 -0.92 28.46
CA GLY A 86 15.28 -1.78 28.22
C GLY A 86 14.07 -1.35 29.07
N ALA A 87 13.67 -2.17 30.05
CA ALA A 87 12.61 -1.85 31.01
C ALA A 87 13.14 -1.59 32.43
N VAL A 88 14.47 -1.51 32.59
CA VAL A 88 15.13 -1.34 33.89
C VAL A 88 15.66 0.08 33.99
N MET A 89 15.39 0.74 35.11
CA MET A 89 15.88 2.09 35.41
C MET A 89 17.10 2.01 36.33
N LEU A 90 18.10 2.83 36.05
CA LEU A 90 19.35 2.91 36.78
C LEU A 90 19.65 4.37 37.17
N ARG A 91 20.27 4.56 38.33
CA ARG A 91 20.97 5.81 38.68
C ARG A 91 22.42 5.51 39.01
N VAL A 92 23.32 6.38 38.58
CA VAL A 92 24.77 6.21 38.78
C VAL A 92 25.29 7.38 39.57
N ARG A 93 25.97 7.09 40.68
CA ARG A 93 26.62 8.09 41.52
C ARG A 93 28.13 7.82 41.57
N PRO A 94 28.97 8.86 41.51
CA PRO A 94 30.38 8.71 41.83
C PRO A 94 30.51 8.28 43.30
N ALA A 95 31.31 7.24 43.60
CA ALA A 95 31.60 6.89 44.98
C ALA A 95 32.36 8.08 45.63
N ALA A 96 31.83 8.62 46.72
CA ALA A 96 32.35 9.82 47.36
C ALA A 96 33.83 9.68 47.75
N ALA A 97 34.67 10.62 47.33
CA ALA A 97 35.96 10.90 47.98
C ALA A 97 35.72 11.91 49.14
N PRO A 98 36.48 11.85 50.24
CA PRO A 98 36.28 12.79 51.35
C PRO A 98 36.74 14.20 50.96
N GLY A 99 35.78 15.12 50.94
CA GLY A 99 35.90 16.55 51.26
C GLY A 99 36.94 17.40 50.55
N THR A 100 36.48 18.36 49.72
CA THR A 100 36.99 19.75 49.79
C THR A 100 35.98 20.72 49.16
N GLU A 101 35.66 21.79 49.90
CA GLU A 101 34.89 22.96 49.47
C GLU A 101 35.65 23.84 48.45
N ALA A 102 34.92 24.84 47.92
CA ALA A 102 35.32 25.95 47.03
C ALA A 102 35.23 25.64 45.53
N SER A 103 34.68 26.48 44.65
CA SER A 103 34.20 27.86 44.73
C SER A 103 33.45 28.21 43.41
N ARG A 104 32.52 29.18 43.46
CA ARG A 104 31.93 29.81 42.25
C ARG A 104 32.96 30.71 41.54
N PRO A 105 32.96 30.78 40.20
CA PRO A 105 32.36 31.94 39.51
C PRO A 105 31.63 31.53 38.20
N GLY A 106 30.50 32.13 37.81
CA GLY A 106 30.43 33.39 37.07
C GLY A 106 29.76 33.13 35.69
N GLY A 107 28.64 33.79 35.38
CA GLY A 107 28.08 33.82 34.00
C GLY A 107 28.91 34.73 33.08
N PRO A 108 28.55 35.00 31.79
CA PRO A 108 27.30 34.77 31.03
C PRO A 108 27.54 33.84 29.81
N SER A 109 26.62 33.47 28.90
CA SER A 109 25.75 34.25 28.00
C SER A 109 24.85 33.33 27.14
N ALA A 110 23.76 33.89 26.61
CA ALA A 110 22.66 33.28 25.85
C ALA A 110 23.05 32.45 24.59
N PRO A 111 22.08 31.70 24.01
CA PRO A 111 21.49 32.24 22.78
C PRO A 111 19.96 32.15 22.67
N ALA A 112 19.42 33.18 22.00
CA ALA A 112 18.39 33.20 20.96
C ALA A 112 17.13 32.31 21.06
N SER A 113 16.01 32.99 21.32
CA SER A 113 14.70 32.89 20.65
C SER A 113 14.28 31.51 20.10
N VAL A 114 13.51 30.77 20.91
CA VAL A 114 12.57 29.75 20.42
C VAL A 114 11.18 30.37 20.46
N GLY A 115 10.51 30.36 19.30
CA GLY A 115 9.17 30.87 19.12
C GLY A 115 8.15 30.20 20.04
N MET A 116 7.17 30.99 20.45
CA MET A 116 5.95 30.60 21.15
C MET A 116 5.37 29.29 20.57
N MET A 117 5.60 28.17 21.25
CA MET A 117 4.76 26.99 21.11
C MET A 117 3.54 27.18 22.02
N ALA A 118 2.36 27.17 21.40
CA ALA A 118 1.09 27.21 22.09
C ALA A 118 1.00 26.11 23.16
N VAL A 119 0.59 26.51 24.36
CA VAL A 119 0.20 25.60 25.45
C VAL A 119 -0.90 24.67 24.91
N PRO A 120 -0.83 23.33 25.09
CA PRO A 120 -1.90 22.45 24.63
C PRO A 120 -3.19 22.82 25.37
N ASP A 121 -4.25 23.12 24.61
CA ASP A 121 -5.58 23.36 25.15
C ASP A 121 -5.98 22.18 26.05
N ALA A 122 -6.43 22.46 27.28
CA ALA A 122 -6.82 21.44 28.27
C ALA A 122 -7.90 20.49 27.72
N ARG A 123 -8.72 20.98 26.78
CA ARG A 123 -9.69 20.16 26.04
C ARG A 123 -9.03 19.07 25.17
N SER A 124 -7.87 19.36 24.57
CA SER A 124 -7.11 18.40 23.76
C SER A 124 -6.41 17.33 24.60
N LEU A 125 -6.06 17.62 25.85
CA LEU A 125 -5.44 16.66 26.75
C LEU A 125 -6.49 15.69 27.33
N ALA A 126 -7.65 16.21 27.71
CA ALA A 126 -8.80 15.43 28.16
C ALA A 126 -9.34 14.50 27.07
N ALA A 127 -9.44 14.97 25.83
CA ALA A 127 -9.82 14.13 24.69
C ALA A 127 -8.83 12.99 24.45
N ARG A 128 -7.52 13.26 24.54
CA ARG A 128 -6.46 12.25 24.39
C ARG A 128 -6.45 11.22 25.52
N THR A 129 -6.74 11.62 26.75
CA THR A 129 -6.87 10.70 27.89
C THR A 129 -8.13 9.84 27.79
N HIS A 130 -9.23 10.42 27.29
CA HIS A 130 -10.46 9.70 27.04
C HIS A 130 -10.30 8.64 25.94
N GLU A 131 -9.63 8.98 24.84
CA GLU A 131 -9.35 8.08 23.72
C GLU A 131 -8.39 6.96 24.13
N ALA A 132 -7.35 7.27 24.91
CA ALA A 132 -6.44 6.27 25.47
C ALA A 132 -7.15 5.29 26.42
N ALA A 133 -8.01 5.81 27.31
CA ALA A 133 -8.82 4.98 28.20
C ALA A 133 -9.81 4.10 27.41
N MET A 134 -10.39 4.62 26.32
CA MET A 134 -11.30 3.86 25.47
C MET A 134 -10.58 2.69 24.77
N VAL A 135 -9.38 2.91 24.24
CA VAL A 135 -8.56 1.86 23.62
C VAL A 135 -8.15 0.79 24.63
N GLU A 136 -7.74 1.21 25.84
CA GLU A 136 -7.35 0.27 26.91
C GLU A 136 -8.52 -0.62 27.33
N TRP A 137 -9.70 -0.05 27.58
CA TRP A 137 -10.89 -0.80 27.94
C TRP A 137 -11.39 -1.70 26.82
N ARG A 138 -11.32 -1.23 25.57
CA ARG A 138 -11.64 -2.06 24.40
C ARG A 138 -10.72 -3.29 24.35
N ARG A 139 -9.42 -3.11 24.55
CA ARG A 139 -8.43 -4.21 24.59
C ARG A 139 -8.71 -5.19 25.72
N ARG A 140 -9.01 -4.71 26.93
CA ARG A 140 -9.29 -5.56 28.09
C ARG A 140 -10.55 -6.39 27.89
N LEU A 141 -11.65 -5.75 27.49
CA LEU A 141 -12.92 -6.44 27.25
C LEU A 141 -12.85 -7.39 26.06
N HIS A 142 -12.15 -7.01 24.98
CA HIS A 142 -11.96 -7.86 23.81
C HIS A 142 -11.18 -9.13 24.16
N ALA A 143 -10.08 -9.02 24.92
CA ALA A 143 -9.31 -10.19 25.37
C ALA A 143 -10.17 -11.16 26.20
N ARG A 144 -10.94 -10.64 27.17
CA ARG A 144 -11.87 -11.44 27.99
C ARG A 144 -12.98 -12.09 27.17
N LEU A 145 -13.50 -11.39 26.16
CA LEU A 145 -14.53 -11.91 25.27
C LEU A 145 -13.99 -13.04 24.38
N LEU A 146 -12.80 -12.88 23.81
CA LEU A 146 -12.16 -13.93 23.01
C LEU A 146 -11.88 -15.18 23.85
N GLU A 147 -11.37 -15.03 25.07
CA GLU A 147 -11.17 -16.15 26.00
C GLU A 147 -12.49 -16.87 26.31
N ALA A 148 -13.56 -16.13 26.57
CA ALA A 148 -14.89 -16.69 26.83
C ALA A 148 -15.47 -17.44 25.61
N LEU A 149 -15.24 -16.93 24.40
CA LEU A 149 -15.67 -17.58 23.15
C LEU A 149 -14.82 -18.83 22.84
N ASP A 150 -13.51 -18.80 23.10
CA ASP A 150 -12.59 -19.91 22.84
C ASP A 150 -12.86 -21.10 23.77
N LEU A 151 -13.22 -20.84 25.04
CA LEU A 151 -13.70 -21.85 25.98
C LEU A 151 -14.97 -22.58 25.48
N ARG A 152 -15.71 -21.97 24.55
CA ARG A 152 -16.92 -22.51 23.92
C ARG A 152 -16.72 -22.93 22.45
N ARG A 153 -15.47 -23.13 22.01
CA ARG A 153 -15.07 -23.42 20.61
C ARG A 153 -15.96 -24.40 19.86
N ARG A 154 -16.40 -25.48 20.53
CA ARG A 154 -17.23 -26.54 19.91
C ARG A 154 -18.64 -26.07 19.56
N ASP A 155 -19.23 -25.19 20.36
CA ASP A 155 -20.57 -24.66 20.13
C ASP A 155 -20.54 -23.51 19.13
N VAL A 156 -19.51 -22.66 19.20
CA VAL A 156 -19.33 -21.47 18.35
C VAL A 156 -19.10 -21.80 16.88
N SER A 157 -18.34 -22.86 16.59
CA SER A 157 -18.00 -23.25 15.21
C SER A 157 -19.19 -23.72 14.35
N ALA A 158 -20.33 -24.03 14.97
CA ALA A 158 -21.56 -24.42 14.28
C ALA A 158 -22.59 -23.28 14.16
N MET A 159 -22.31 -22.10 14.72
CA MET A 159 -23.26 -20.98 14.78
C MET A 159 -23.26 -20.16 13.49
N SER A 160 -24.43 -19.63 13.11
CA SER A 160 -24.51 -18.55 12.11
C SER A 160 -23.90 -17.25 12.65
N ASP A 161 -23.41 -16.37 11.77
CA ASP A 161 -22.86 -15.05 12.16
C ASP A 161 -23.80 -14.25 13.06
N ALA A 162 -25.11 -14.29 12.78
CA ALA A 162 -26.12 -13.61 13.60
C ALA A 162 -26.24 -14.20 15.01
N ALA A 163 -26.17 -15.53 15.13
CA ALA A 163 -26.20 -16.22 16.41
C ALA A 163 -24.89 -15.99 17.20
N LEU A 164 -23.74 -16.00 16.52
CA LEU A 164 -22.45 -15.71 17.12
C LEU A 164 -22.40 -14.27 17.65
N ARG A 165 -22.95 -13.30 16.91
CA ARG A 165 -23.04 -11.91 17.35
C ARG A 165 -23.92 -11.76 18.59
N GLN A 166 -25.08 -12.43 18.63
CA GLN A 166 -25.94 -12.44 19.82
C GLN A 166 -25.27 -13.10 21.03
N GLU A 167 -24.51 -14.17 20.83
CA GLU A 167 -23.76 -14.82 21.92
C GLU A 167 -22.64 -13.93 22.45
N ALA A 168 -21.88 -13.30 21.55
CA ALA A 168 -20.82 -12.36 21.91
C ALA A 168 -21.38 -11.14 22.65
N ASP A 169 -22.51 -10.58 22.20
CA ASP A 169 -23.22 -9.50 22.89
C ASP A 169 -23.62 -9.91 24.32
N ARG A 170 -24.18 -11.11 24.49
CA ARG A 170 -24.61 -11.62 25.80
C ARG A 170 -23.43 -11.82 26.76
N LEU A 171 -22.35 -12.43 26.27
CA LEU A 171 -21.13 -12.64 27.07
C LEU A 171 -20.48 -11.30 27.43
N LEU A 172 -20.43 -10.36 26.48
CA LEU A 172 -19.87 -9.05 26.73
C LEU A 172 -20.72 -8.23 27.71
N GLU A 173 -22.05 -8.35 27.66
CA GLU A 173 -22.94 -7.72 28.63
C GLU A 173 -22.64 -8.21 30.05
N ALA A 174 -22.44 -9.51 30.24
CA ALA A 174 -22.02 -10.07 31.52
C ALA A 174 -20.63 -9.55 31.96
N LEU A 175 -19.67 -9.45 31.03
CA LEU A 175 -18.32 -8.95 31.30
C LEU A 175 -18.29 -7.44 31.65
N VAL A 176 -19.14 -6.64 31.00
CA VAL A 176 -19.27 -5.20 31.29
C VAL A 176 -19.95 -4.99 32.64
N LEU A 177 -20.96 -5.78 32.98
CA LEU A 177 -21.61 -5.74 34.30
C LEU A 177 -20.62 -6.11 35.42
N ASP A 178 -19.80 -7.13 35.21
CA ASP A 178 -18.76 -7.56 36.15
C ASP A 178 -17.67 -6.49 36.34
N ALA A 179 -17.35 -5.72 35.29
CA ALA A 179 -16.36 -4.65 35.32
C ALA A 179 -16.94 -3.24 35.54
N ASP A 180 -18.23 -3.10 35.84
CA ASP A 180 -18.94 -1.80 35.76
C ASP A 180 -18.38 -0.74 36.72
N ALA A 181 -17.88 -1.17 37.89
CA ALA A 181 -17.24 -0.28 38.87
C ALA A 181 -15.86 0.23 38.42
N GLU A 182 -15.21 -0.47 37.49
CA GLU A 182 -13.87 -0.13 37.00
C GLU A 182 -13.89 0.73 35.73
N ILE A 183 -14.96 0.64 34.92
CA ILE A 183 -15.10 1.39 33.67
C ILE A 183 -15.33 2.89 33.99
N PRO A 184 -14.48 3.81 33.51
CA PRO A 184 -14.65 5.24 33.73
C PRO A 184 -16.04 5.74 33.33
N ALA A 185 -16.71 6.47 34.24
CA ALA A 185 -18.09 6.92 34.07
C ALA A 185 -18.33 7.79 32.81
N GLY A 186 -17.27 8.42 32.27
CA GLY A 186 -17.36 9.22 31.06
C GLY A 186 -17.44 8.42 29.76
N LEU A 187 -17.10 7.12 29.75
CA LEU A 187 -17.09 6.30 28.54
C LEU A 187 -18.51 5.82 28.19
N ASP A 188 -18.89 5.94 26.92
CA ASP A 188 -20.14 5.37 26.41
C ASP A 188 -20.02 3.84 26.34
N ARG A 189 -20.65 3.17 27.30
CA ARG A 189 -20.73 1.70 27.41
C ARG A 189 -21.35 1.07 26.15
N GLY A 190 -22.36 1.71 25.54
CA GLY A 190 -23.02 1.22 24.34
C GLY A 190 -22.12 1.31 23.10
N ALA A 191 -21.33 2.38 22.98
CA ALA A 191 -20.30 2.48 21.93
C ALA A 191 -19.17 1.46 22.15
N LEU A 192 -18.70 1.30 23.38
CA LEU A 192 -17.67 0.33 23.74
C LEU A 192 -18.11 -1.11 23.44
N ARG A 193 -19.36 -1.47 23.81
CA ARG A 193 -19.93 -2.80 23.56
C ARG A 193 -19.98 -3.12 22.07
N ARG A 194 -20.54 -2.20 21.28
CA ARG A 194 -20.59 -2.32 19.81
C ARG A 194 -19.20 -2.52 19.22
N GLN A 195 -18.24 -1.66 19.56
CA GLN A 195 -16.88 -1.77 19.03
C GLN A 195 -16.19 -3.09 19.38
N VAL A 196 -16.36 -3.59 20.60
CA VAL A 196 -15.75 -4.88 21.03
C VAL A 196 -16.41 -6.06 20.32
N VAL A 197 -17.74 -6.06 20.14
CA VAL A 197 -18.45 -7.13 19.41
C VAL A 197 -18.13 -7.09 17.93
N ASP A 198 -18.10 -5.91 17.32
CA ASP A 198 -17.73 -5.71 15.92
C ASP A 198 -16.28 -6.15 15.67
N GLU A 199 -15.37 -5.95 16.63
CA GLU A 199 -13.99 -6.45 16.56
C GLU A 199 -13.89 -7.98 16.77
N ALA A 200 -14.63 -8.52 17.74
CA ALA A 200 -14.58 -9.94 18.07
C ALA A 200 -15.23 -10.83 17.01
N VAL A 201 -16.36 -10.40 16.44
CA VAL A 201 -17.20 -11.20 15.52
C VAL A 201 -17.17 -10.68 14.09
N GLY A 202 -16.96 -9.37 13.89
CA GLY A 202 -16.97 -8.71 12.60
C GLY A 202 -15.58 -8.48 12.01
N LEU A 203 -15.40 -7.43 11.20
CA LEU A 203 -14.07 -7.02 10.68
C LEU A 203 -13.44 -5.89 11.50
N GLY A 204 -14.00 -5.59 12.68
CA GLY A 204 -13.57 -4.52 13.56
C GLY A 204 -13.55 -3.16 12.85
N PRO A 205 -12.48 -2.36 13.02
CA PRO A 205 -12.37 -1.05 12.36
C PRO A 205 -12.55 -1.08 10.84
N LEU A 206 -12.24 -2.21 10.19
CA LEU A 206 -12.30 -2.32 8.73
C LEU A 206 -13.72 -2.27 8.19
N GLU A 207 -14.77 -2.61 8.96
CA GLU A 207 -16.14 -2.61 8.45
C GLU A 207 -16.54 -1.22 7.93
N SER A 208 -16.27 -0.18 8.73
CA SER A 208 -16.54 1.21 8.36
C SER A 208 -15.72 1.66 7.14
N LEU A 209 -14.45 1.27 7.08
CA LEU A 209 -13.53 1.63 5.99
C LEU A 209 -13.85 0.92 4.68
N LEU A 210 -14.31 -0.33 4.77
CA LEU A 210 -14.76 -1.11 3.61
C LEU A 210 -16.08 -0.55 3.06
N ALA A 211 -16.98 -0.08 3.94
CA ALA A 211 -18.23 0.55 3.53
C ALA A 211 -18.05 1.93 2.86
N ASP A 212 -16.99 2.67 3.19
CA ASP A 212 -16.76 4.03 2.67
C ASP A 212 -16.36 4.03 1.18
N PRO A 213 -17.19 4.53 0.25
CA PRO A 213 -16.90 4.49 -1.18
C PRO A 213 -15.71 5.36 -1.61
N ASP A 214 -15.27 6.33 -0.80
CA ASP A 214 -14.18 7.23 -1.14
C ASP A 214 -12.79 6.61 -0.87
N ILE A 215 -12.73 5.56 -0.04
CA ILE A 215 -11.50 4.83 0.27
C ILE A 215 -11.23 3.80 -0.83
N SER A 216 -10.05 3.89 -1.46
CA SER A 216 -9.59 2.96 -2.50
C SER A 216 -8.72 1.82 -1.97
N GLU A 217 -7.98 2.07 -0.88
CA GLU A 217 -7.04 1.10 -0.31
C GLU A 217 -6.96 1.25 1.22
N ILE A 218 -6.84 0.12 1.91
CA ILE A 218 -6.73 0.04 3.37
C ILE A 218 -5.48 -0.78 3.69
N MET A 219 -4.62 -0.28 4.57
CA MET A 219 -3.37 -0.92 4.96
C MET A 219 -3.23 -0.94 6.47
N VAL A 220 -3.08 -2.13 7.03
CA VAL A 220 -2.78 -2.37 8.44
C VAL A 220 -1.34 -2.82 8.52
N ASN A 221 -0.46 -1.94 9.00
CA ASN A 221 0.97 -2.25 9.15
C ASN A 221 1.25 -2.95 10.49
N ARG A 222 0.42 -2.65 11.50
CA ARG A 222 0.42 -3.18 12.86
C ARG A 222 -0.96 -2.91 13.46
N HIS A 223 -1.31 -3.57 14.57
CA HIS A 223 -2.61 -3.36 15.22
C HIS A 223 -2.94 -1.89 15.53
N ASP A 224 -1.97 -1.03 15.83
CA ASP A 224 -2.10 0.41 16.14
C ASP A 224 -1.69 1.35 14.98
N GLU A 225 -1.48 0.80 13.79
CA GLU A 225 -0.96 1.54 12.65
C GLU A 225 -1.73 1.20 11.37
N LEU A 226 -2.74 2.04 11.08
CA LEU A 226 -3.62 1.92 9.92
C LEU A 226 -3.45 3.13 8.98
N TYR A 227 -3.41 2.85 7.68
CA TYR A 227 -3.39 3.83 6.60
C TYR A 227 -4.53 3.58 5.61
N VAL A 228 -4.98 4.65 4.98
CA VAL A 228 -6.00 4.60 3.91
C VAL A 228 -5.56 5.46 2.73
N GLU A 229 -5.89 5.01 1.52
CA GLU A 229 -5.81 5.85 0.32
C GLU A 229 -7.20 6.43 0.03
N GLN A 230 -7.29 7.75 -0.05
CA GLN A 230 -8.50 8.47 -0.48
C GLN A 230 -8.12 9.47 -1.57
N GLY A 231 -8.80 9.40 -2.73
CA GLY A 231 -8.51 10.29 -3.86
C GLY A 231 -7.06 10.22 -4.37
N GLY A 232 -6.38 9.07 -4.20
CA GLY A 232 -4.97 8.89 -4.58
C GLY A 232 -3.96 9.49 -3.58
N VAL A 233 -4.40 9.94 -2.40
CA VAL A 233 -3.52 10.42 -1.34
C VAL A 233 -3.53 9.41 -0.19
N LEU A 234 -2.35 8.93 0.18
CA LEU A 234 -2.16 8.04 1.31
C LEU A 234 -2.08 8.85 2.61
N SER A 235 -2.88 8.49 3.62
CA SER A 235 -2.85 9.15 4.93
C SER A 235 -3.03 8.15 6.07
N ARG A 236 -2.51 8.49 7.25
CA ARG A 236 -2.69 7.67 8.46
C ARG A 236 -4.11 7.87 8.98
N HIS A 237 -4.81 6.78 9.26
CA HIS A 237 -6.15 6.79 9.81
C HIS A 237 -6.11 6.66 11.35
N PRO A 238 -7.00 7.33 12.11
CA PRO A 238 -7.00 7.26 13.58
C PRO A 238 -7.48 5.92 14.14
N ALA A 239 -8.26 5.16 13.37
CA ALA A 239 -8.76 3.87 13.84
C ALA A 239 -7.62 2.84 14.04
N VAL A 240 -7.74 2.05 15.09
CA VAL A 240 -6.76 1.03 15.49
C VAL A 240 -7.47 -0.25 15.91
N PHE A 241 -6.80 -1.39 15.78
CA PHE A 241 -7.15 -2.65 16.43
C PHE A 241 -6.63 -2.70 17.85
N SER A 242 -7.31 -3.47 18.69
CA SER A 242 -6.96 -3.64 20.10
C SER A 242 -5.68 -4.47 20.33
N SER A 243 -5.35 -5.40 19.42
CA SER A 243 -4.16 -6.25 19.51
C SER A 243 -3.81 -6.93 18.18
N ASP A 244 -2.60 -7.48 18.08
CA ASP A 244 -2.17 -8.33 16.95
C ASP A 244 -3.08 -9.56 16.76
N GLN A 245 -3.56 -10.14 17.86
CA GLN A 245 -4.50 -11.28 17.81
C GLN A 245 -5.84 -10.88 17.17
N SER A 246 -6.25 -9.62 17.33
CA SER A 246 -7.46 -9.09 16.70
C SER A 246 -7.28 -8.95 15.19
N VAL A 247 -6.11 -8.47 14.75
CA VAL A 247 -5.77 -8.42 13.32
C VAL A 247 -5.71 -9.83 12.74
N LEU A 248 -5.10 -10.78 13.44
CA LEU A 248 -5.02 -12.19 13.02
C LEU A 248 -6.43 -12.79 12.86
N GLY A 249 -7.32 -12.60 13.84
CA GLY A 249 -8.70 -13.10 13.77
C GLY A 249 -9.48 -12.50 12.60
N VAL A 250 -9.27 -11.22 12.28
CA VAL A 250 -9.89 -10.58 11.10
C VAL A 250 -9.31 -11.14 9.80
N ILE A 251 -8.00 -11.36 9.71
CA ILE A 251 -7.37 -12.00 8.56
C ILE A 251 -7.98 -13.40 8.35
N GLU A 252 -8.02 -14.23 9.40
CA GLU A 252 -8.60 -15.58 9.35
C GLU A 252 -10.06 -15.56 8.89
N ARG A 253 -10.86 -14.62 9.38
CA ARG A 253 -12.27 -14.45 9.00
C ARG A 253 -12.45 -14.02 7.55
N ILE A 254 -11.52 -13.25 7.01
CA ILE A 254 -11.51 -12.86 5.59
C ILE A 254 -11.14 -14.07 4.71
N VAL A 255 -10.11 -14.84 5.07
CA VAL A 255 -9.53 -15.86 4.18
C VAL A 255 -10.19 -17.23 4.27
N SER A 256 -10.75 -17.59 5.44
CA SER A 256 -11.37 -18.90 5.66
C SER A 256 -12.56 -19.19 4.73
N PRO A 257 -13.51 -18.26 4.52
CA PRO A 257 -14.63 -18.47 3.59
C PRO A 257 -14.19 -18.63 2.13
N LEU A 258 -12.96 -18.23 1.79
CA LEU A 258 -12.39 -18.33 0.44
C LEU A 258 -11.65 -19.67 0.24
N GLY A 259 -11.68 -20.57 1.23
CA GLY A 259 -10.95 -21.83 1.21
C GLY A 259 -9.43 -21.65 1.26
N ARG A 260 -8.96 -20.50 1.72
CA ARG A 260 -7.53 -20.20 1.92
C ARG A 260 -7.16 -20.37 3.39
N ARG A 261 -5.88 -20.63 3.64
CA ARG A 261 -5.33 -20.81 4.98
C ARG A 261 -4.15 -19.87 5.16
N ILE A 262 -3.99 -19.39 6.38
CA ILE A 262 -2.84 -18.61 6.81
C ILE A 262 -2.49 -19.07 8.24
N ASP A 263 -1.26 -19.52 8.42
CA ASP A 263 -0.75 -20.05 9.68
C ASP A 263 0.80 -19.97 9.65
N GLU A 264 1.48 -20.42 10.71
CA GLU A 264 2.95 -20.36 10.77
C GLU A 264 3.65 -21.15 9.66
N SER A 265 2.99 -22.18 9.10
CA SER A 265 3.53 -22.97 7.99
C SER A 265 3.31 -22.29 6.62
N SER A 266 2.26 -21.49 6.51
CA SER A 266 1.91 -20.68 5.34
C SER A 266 1.60 -19.22 5.75
N PRO A 267 2.64 -18.44 6.13
CA PRO A 267 2.46 -17.14 6.79
C PRO A 267 2.07 -15.99 5.85
N MET A 268 1.73 -16.29 4.59
CA MET A 268 1.35 -15.31 3.57
C MET A 268 0.13 -15.81 2.81
N VAL A 269 -0.76 -14.91 2.44
CA VAL A 269 -1.94 -15.23 1.63
C VAL A 269 -2.28 -14.07 0.71
N ASP A 270 -2.58 -14.41 -0.54
CA ASP A 270 -3.24 -13.54 -1.51
C ASP A 270 -4.62 -14.11 -1.79
N ALA A 271 -5.63 -13.25 -1.69
CA ALA A 271 -7.02 -13.65 -1.81
C ALA A 271 -7.86 -12.57 -2.50
N ARG A 272 -9.04 -12.98 -2.95
CA ARG A 272 -10.01 -12.11 -3.60
C ARG A 272 -11.37 -12.25 -2.93
N LEU A 273 -11.90 -11.13 -2.46
CA LEU A 273 -13.21 -11.05 -1.83
C LEU A 273 -14.33 -11.18 -2.89
N ARG A 274 -15.55 -11.44 -2.41
CA ARG A 274 -16.74 -11.61 -3.27
C ARG A 274 -17.13 -10.36 -4.05
N ASP A 275 -16.81 -9.17 -3.54
CA ASP A 275 -17.00 -7.88 -4.22
C ASP A 275 -15.92 -7.59 -5.29
N GLY A 276 -14.91 -8.48 -5.38
CA GLY A 276 -13.76 -8.38 -6.27
C GLY A 276 -12.52 -7.79 -5.61
N SER A 277 -12.61 -7.24 -4.40
CA SER A 277 -11.51 -6.58 -3.69
C SER A 277 -10.36 -7.56 -3.46
N ARG A 278 -9.12 -7.07 -3.55
CA ARG A 278 -7.91 -7.89 -3.38
C ARG A 278 -7.39 -7.75 -1.96
N VAL A 279 -7.02 -8.87 -1.37
CA VAL A 279 -6.49 -8.94 -0.01
C VAL A 279 -5.14 -9.63 -0.05
N ASN A 280 -4.15 -8.97 0.54
CA ASN A 280 -2.86 -9.56 0.86
C ASN A 280 -2.69 -9.51 2.38
N ALA A 281 -2.29 -10.63 3.00
CA ALA A 281 -1.96 -10.65 4.41
C ALA A 281 -0.67 -11.43 4.66
N ILE A 282 0.08 -10.97 5.66
CA ILE A 282 1.34 -11.59 6.09
C ILE A 282 1.41 -11.59 7.62
N ILE A 283 1.79 -12.73 8.20
CA ILE A 283 1.84 -12.93 9.65
C ILE A 283 3.23 -13.34 10.12
N ALA A 284 3.41 -13.47 11.44
CA ALA A 284 4.63 -14.02 12.02
C ALA A 284 4.89 -15.45 11.49
N PRO A 285 6.16 -15.87 11.32
CA PRO A 285 7.39 -15.16 11.70
C PRO A 285 7.88 -14.12 10.66
N LEU A 286 7.22 -13.97 9.51
CA LEU A 286 7.69 -13.07 8.45
C LEU A 286 7.38 -11.59 8.74
N ALA A 287 6.21 -11.32 9.32
CA ALA A 287 5.81 -9.97 9.73
C ALA A 287 6.31 -9.66 11.15
N LEU A 288 7.54 -9.14 11.25
CA LEU A 288 8.25 -8.92 12.54
C LEU A 288 7.57 -7.94 13.50
N LYS A 289 6.71 -7.04 12.98
CA LYS A 289 6.02 -6.01 13.78
C LYS A 289 4.60 -6.41 14.19
N GLY A 290 4.18 -7.62 13.87
CA GLY A 290 2.79 -8.09 14.01
C GLY A 290 2.15 -8.37 12.65
N PRO A 291 0.94 -8.95 12.62
CA PRO A 291 0.20 -9.23 11.39
C PRO A 291 -0.04 -7.97 10.56
N ALA A 292 0.20 -8.06 9.26
CA ALA A 292 -0.06 -6.98 8.31
C ALA A 292 -1.09 -7.42 7.26
N LEU A 293 -1.92 -6.48 6.84
CA LEU A 293 -3.05 -6.70 5.95
C LEU A 293 -3.22 -5.51 5.01
N THR A 294 -3.28 -5.77 3.71
CA THR A 294 -3.57 -4.77 2.68
C THR A 294 -4.83 -5.18 1.93
N ILE A 295 -5.82 -4.30 1.88
CA ILE A 295 -7.05 -4.48 1.11
C ILE A 295 -7.11 -3.38 0.04
N ARG A 296 -6.97 -3.78 -1.22
CA ARG A 296 -7.22 -2.90 -2.37
C ARG A 296 -8.66 -3.10 -2.80
N LYS A 297 -9.50 -2.10 -2.53
CA LYS A 297 -10.94 -2.18 -2.75
C LYS A 297 -11.24 -2.20 -4.24
N PHE A 298 -12.21 -3.03 -4.62
CA PHE A 298 -12.73 -2.98 -5.97
C PHE A 298 -13.59 -1.72 -6.12
N PRO A 299 -13.33 -0.82 -7.09
CA PRO A 299 -14.08 0.41 -7.23
C PRO A 299 -15.59 0.18 -7.39
N ALA A 300 -16.41 0.86 -6.58
CA ALA A 300 -17.87 0.77 -6.65
C ALA A 300 -18.42 1.44 -7.93
N ARG A 301 -17.87 2.60 -8.31
CA ARG A 301 -18.25 3.33 -9.53
C ARG A 301 -17.34 2.95 -10.70
N ARG A 302 -17.95 2.68 -11.86
CA ARG A 302 -17.23 2.51 -13.13
C ARG A 302 -16.96 3.88 -13.73
N LEU A 303 -15.70 4.22 -13.92
CA LEU A 303 -15.31 5.41 -14.69
C LEU A 303 -15.68 5.21 -16.16
N ARG A 304 -16.16 6.28 -16.79
CA ARG A 304 -16.45 6.40 -18.21
C ARG A 304 -15.46 7.36 -18.85
N MET A 305 -15.40 7.38 -20.17
CA MET A 305 -14.54 8.32 -20.90
C MET A 305 -14.84 9.78 -20.56
N ALA A 306 -16.11 10.14 -20.35
CA ALA A 306 -16.52 11.48 -19.91
C ALA A 306 -15.87 11.86 -18.56
N ASP A 307 -15.80 10.93 -17.61
CA ASP A 307 -15.16 11.18 -16.30
C ASP A 307 -13.65 11.47 -16.46
N LEU A 308 -12.97 10.87 -17.45
CA LEU A 308 -11.56 11.16 -17.75
C LEU A 308 -11.38 12.53 -18.39
N VAL A 309 -12.30 12.93 -19.27
CA VAL A 309 -12.28 14.26 -19.90
C VAL A 309 -12.56 15.35 -18.86
N ASP A 310 -13.61 15.19 -18.07
CA ASP A 310 -13.97 16.11 -16.97
C ASP A 310 -12.88 16.15 -15.89
N GLY A 311 -12.21 15.02 -15.68
CA GLY A 311 -11.07 14.85 -14.78
C GLY A 311 -9.76 15.46 -15.28
N GLY A 312 -9.70 15.89 -16.54
CA GLY A 312 -8.49 16.43 -17.16
C GLY A 312 -7.39 15.39 -17.40
N ALA A 313 -7.75 14.12 -17.55
CA ALA A 313 -6.82 13.04 -17.87
C ALA A 313 -6.45 13.00 -19.36
N LEU A 314 -7.38 13.40 -20.22
CA LEU A 314 -7.21 13.63 -21.67
C LEU A 314 -8.29 14.61 -22.16
N ASP A 315 -8.16 15.16 -23.36
CA ASP A 315 -9.19 16.06 -23.92
C ASP A 315 -10.22 15.34 -24.79
N THR A 316 -11.22 16.08 -25.27
CA THR A 316 -12.29 15.53 -26.13
C THR A 316 -11.78 15.02 -27.48
N HIS A 317 -10.71 15.59 -28.02
CA HIS A 317 -10.14 15.19 -29.31
C HIS A 317 -9.44 13.84 -29.19
N MET A 318 -8.61 13.68 -28.16
CA MET A 318 -7.98 12.42 -27.79
C MET A 318 -9.04 11.34 -27.48
N ALA A 319 -10.11 11.70 -26.75
CA ALA A 319 -11.20 10.77 -26.43
C ALA A 319 -11.92 10.26 -27.68
N GLY A 320 -12.26 11.17 -28.60
CA GLY A 320 -12.90 10.84 -29.88
C GLY A 320 -12.01 9.96 -30.75
N PHE A 321 -10.71 10.29 -30.83
CA PHE A 321 -9.74 9.49 -31.58
C PHE A 321 -9.60 8.08 -31.02
N LEU A 322 -9.37 7.92 -29.72
CA LEU A 322 -9.20 6.61 -29.09
C LEU A 322 -10.46 5.74 -29.20
N ARG A 323 -11.64 6.35 -29.11
CA ARG A 323 -12.91 5.65 -29.36
C ARG A 323 -12.95 5.07 -30.77
N LEU A 324 -12.63 5.89 -31.79
CA LEU A 324 -12.61 5.42 -33.17
C LEU A 324 -11.55 4.33 -33.39
N CYS A 325 -10.37 4.42 -32.77
CA CYS A 325 -9.37 3.36 -32.83
C CYS A 325 -9.95 2.02 -32.38
N VAL A 326 -10.69 1.98 -31.26
CA VAL A 326 -11.30 0.74 -30.77
C VAL A 326 -12.42 0.26 -31.71
N GLU A 327 -13.34 1.15 -32.10
CA GLU A 327 -14.46 0.82 -32.99
C GLU A 327 -13.99 0.30 -34.35
N ARG A 328 -12.84 0.78 -34.84
CA ARG A 328 -12.22 0.41 -36.13
C ARG A 328 -11.09 -0.62 -36.00
N ARG A 329 -11.13 -1.44 -34.95
CA ARG A 329 -10.23 -2.61 -34.78
C ARG A 329 -8.74 -2.28 -34.80
N LYS A 330 -8.33 -1.07 -34.40
CA LYS A 330 -6.91 -0.78 -34.18
C LYS A 330 -6.44 -1.42 -32.89
N ASN A 331 -5.28 -2.06 -32.95
CA ASN A 331 -4.60 -2.69 -31.85
C ASN A 331 -3.99 -1.62 -30.93
N VAL A 332 -4.46 -1.57 -29.67
CA VAL A 332 -4.10 -0.50 -28.72
C VAL A 332 -3.31 -1.03 -27.54
N VAL A 333 -2.13 -0.46 -27.32
CA VAL A 333 -1.32 -0.66 -26.13
C VAL A 333 -1.43 0.54 -25.21
N VAL A 334 -1.83 0.34 -23.95
CA VAL A 334 -1.78 1.37 -22.91
C VAL A 334 -0.52 1.20 -22.07
N SER A 335 0.41 2.14 -22.14
CA SER A 335 1.70 2.08 -21.44
C SER A 335 1.81 3.11 -20.31
N GLY A 336 2.61 2.82 -19.28
CA GLY A 336 2.77 3.73 -18.14
C GLY A 336 3.41 3.11 -16.89
N GLY A 337 3.80 3.98 -15.96
CA GLY A 337 4.33 3.58 -14.65
C GLY A 337 3.30 2.87 -13.75
N THR A 338 3.76 2.41 -12.59
CA THR A 338 2.87 1.85 -11.56
C THR A 338 1.91 2.92 -11.04
N GLY A 339 0.64 2.58 -10.88
CA GLY A 339 -0.39 3.50 -10.39
C GLY A 339 -0.76 4.64 -11.35
N SER A 340 -0.31 4.61 -12.61
CA SER A 340 -0.65 5.65 -13.61
C SER A 340 -2.09 5.58 -14.12
N GLY A 341 -2.81 4.48 -13.90
CA GLY A 341 -4.20 4.29 -14.34
C GLY A 341 -4.39 3.47 -15.62
N LYS A 342 -3.36 2.74 -16.08
CA LYS A 342 -3.40 1.96 -17.33
C LYS A 342 -4.63 1.05 -17.44
N THR A 343 -4.85 0.19 -16.43
CA THR A 343 -5.97 -0.75 -16.39
C THR A 343 -7.31 -0.03 -16.40
N THR A 344 -7.39 1.15 -15.77
CA THR A 344 -8.59 2.00 -15.81
C THR A 344 -8.89 2.49 -17.23
N LEU A 345 -7.87 2.99 -17.93
CA LEU A 345 -8.03 3.43 -19.33
C LEU A 345 -8.33 2.24 -20.25
N LEU A 346 -7.63 1.12 -20.09
CA LEU A 346 -7.90 -0.13 -20.81
C LEU A 346 -9.36 -0.57 -20.63
N ASN A 347 -9.87 -0.54 -19.39
CA ASN A 347 -11.25 -0.88 -19.09
C ASN A 347 -12.25 0.02 -19.82
N ILE A 348 -12.00 1.34 -19.84
CA ILE A 348 -12.86 2.31 -20.54
C ILE A 348 -12.82 2.08 -22.05
N LEU A 349 -11.63 1.93 -22.62
CA LEU A 349 -11.46 1.68 -24.05
C LEU A 349 -12.13 0.38 -24.48
N SER A 350 -11.99 -0.68 -23.69
CA SER A 350 -12.59 -1.98 -23.98
C SER A 350 -14.14 -1.95 -23.96
N ASN A 351 -14.76 -0.95 -23.32
CA ASN A 351 -16.21 -0.75 -23.38
C ASN A 351 -16.67 -0.04 -24.67
N PHE A 352 -15.76 0.42 -25.53
CA PHE A 352 -16.09 0.88 -26.89
C PHE A 352 -16.07 -0.24 -27.94
N ILE A 353 -15.74 -1.47 -27.54
CA ILE A 353 -15.85 -2.63 -28.43
C ILE A 353 -17.32 -2.81 -28.83
N PRO A 354 -17.64 -2.93 -30.14
CA PRO A 354 -19.01 -3.09 -30.61
C PRO A 354 -19.70 -4.35 -30.01
N PRO A 355 -20.98 -4.26 -29.61
CA PRO A 355 -21.67 -5.32 -28.84
C PRO A 355 -21.82 -6.66 -29.58
N ALA A 356 -21.69 -6.66 -30.91
CA ALA A 356 -21.77 -7.87 -31.72
C ALA A 356 -20.50 -8.74 -31.65
N GLU A 357 -19.38 -8.18 -31.17
CA GLU A 357 -18.08 -8.84 -31.15
C GLU A 357 -17.93 -9.73 -29.92
N ARG A 358 -17.38 -10.93 -30.07
CA ARG A 358 -17.05 -11.80 -28.94
C ARG A 358 -15.73 -11.36 -28.30
N VAL A 359 -15.79 -10.95 -27.04
CA VAL A 359 -14.63 -10.44 -26.29
C VAL A 359 -14.16 -11.45 -25.26
N ILE A 360 -12.85 -11.70 -25.25
CA ILE A 360 -12.21 -12.51 -24.20
C ILE A 360 -11.24 -11.63 -23.43
N THR A 361 -11.47 -11.47 -22.13
CA THR A 361 -10.52 -10.78 -21.23
C THR A 361 -9.65 -11.79 -20.51
N ILE A 362 -8.37 -11.47 -20.33
CA ILE A 362 -7.38 -12.33 -19.67
C ILE A 362 -6.56 -11.49 -18.71
N GLU A 363 -6.58 -11.82 -17.42
CA GLU A 363 -5.91 -11.02 -16.39
C GLU A 363 -5.26 -11.91 -15.31
N ASP A 364 -4.21 -11.40 -14.64
CA ASP A 364 -3.66 -12.06 -13.44
C ASP A 364 -4.71 -12.10 -12.31
N ALA A 365 -5.42 -10.99 -12.13
CA ALA A 365 -6.57 -10.85 -11.26
C ALA A 365 -7.59 -10.01 -12.02
N ALA A 366 -8.84 -10.45 -12.13
CA ALA A 366 -9.79 -9.78 -13.02
C ALA A 366 -10.15 -8.38 -12.52
N GLU A 367 -9.59 -7.32 -13.10
CA GLU A 367 -9.89 -5.92 -12.80
C GLU A 367 -10.83 -5.30 -13.86
N LEU A 368 -10.92 -5.91 -15.06
CA LEU A 368 -11.75 -5.43 -16.17
C LEU A 368 -13.24 -5.70 -15.94
N ARG A 369 -14.06 -4.70 -16.23
CA ARG A 369 -15.53 -4.72 -16.15
C ARG A 369 -16.12 -4.18 -17.44
N LEU A 370 -16.27 -5.05 -18.42
CA LEU A 370 -16.92 -4.72 -19.68
C LEU A 370 -18.43 -4.94 -19.54
N ALA A 371 -19.22 -3.93 -19.91
CA ALA A 371 -20.67 -4.06 -20.07
C ALA A 371 -20.95 -4.61 -21.48
N HIS A 372 -20.53 -5.85 -21.73
CA HIS A 372 -20.57 -6.48 -23.04
C HIS A 372 -21.31 -7.82 -22.95
N GLU A 373 -22.25 -8.05 -23.87
CA GLU A 373 -23.11 -9.26 -23.86
C GLU A 373 -22.30 -10.53 -24.13
N HIS A 374 -21.49 -10.52 -25.20
CA HIS A 374 -20.64 -11.65 -25.59
C HIS A 374 -19.26 -11.63 -24.92
N LEU A 375 -19.21 -11.61 -23.59
CA LEU A 375 -17.98 -11.56 -22.80
C LEU A 375 -17.62 -12.92 -22.19
N VAL A 376 -16.35 -13.31 -22.33
CA VAL A 376 -15.72 -14.36 -21.51
C VAL A 376 -14.57 -13.78 -20.72
N ALA A 377 -14.64 -13.85 -19.39
CA ALA A 377 -13.56 -13.40 -18.51
C ALA A 377 -12.72 -14.59 -18.03
N LEU A 378 -11.41 -14.52 -18.27
CA LEU A 378 -10.43 -15.52 -17.86
C LEU A 378 -9.44 -14.90 -16.86
N GLU A 379 -9.10 -15.65 -15.82
CA GLU A 379 -8.18 -15.23 -14.76
C GLU A 379 -7.07 -16.27 -14.62
N ALA A 380 -5.82 -15.80 -14.57
CA ALA A 380 -4.67 -16.66 -14.32
C ALA A 380 -4.76 -17.25 -12.91
N ARG A 381 -4.13 -18.41 -12.71
CA ARG A 381 -4.09 -19.08 -11.41
C ARG A 381 -2.66 -19.33 -11.01
N PRO A 382 -2.17 -18.79 -9.88
CA PRO A 382 -0.85 -19.16 -9.38
C PRO A 382 -0.83 -20.64 -8.96
N ALA A 383 0.38 -21.20 -8.85
CA ALA A 383 0.54 -22.55 -8.33
C ALA A 383 0.02 -22.66 -6.89
N ASN A 384 -0.45 -23.83 -6.49
CA ASN A 384 -0.75 -24.12 -5.08
C ASN A 384 0.56 -24.19 -4.26
N LEU A 385 0.45 -24.38 -2.94
CA LEU A 385 1.60 -24.50 -2.02
C LEU A 385 2.58 -25.64 -2.42
N GLU A 386 2.10 -26.64 -3.17
CA GLU A 386 2.89 -27.76 -3.68
C GLU A 386 3.51 -27.48 -5.06
N GLY A 387 3.39 -26.25 -5.57
CA GLY A 387 3.91 -25.84 -6.87
C GLY A 387 3.11 -26.36 -8.08
N ARG A 388 1.89 -26.87 -7.88
CA ARG A 388 1.05 -27.50 -8.91
C ARG A 388 -0.13 -26.64 -9.32
N GLY A 389 -0.64 -26.91 -10.53
CA GLY A 389 -1.90 -26.33 -11.00
C GLY A 389 -1.84 -24.85 -11.41
N ALA A 390 -0.64 -24.30 -11.61
CA ALA A 390 -0.49 -22.96 -12.19
C ALA A 390 -1.10 -22.92 -13.60
N VAL A 391 -1.82 -21.84 -13.91
CA VAL A 391 -2.32 -21.51 -15.24
C VAL A 391 -1.88 -20.09 -15.52
N SER A 392 -0.96 -19.91 -16.45
CA SER A 392 -0.38 -18.61 -16.77
C SER A 392 -1.27 -17.81 -17.73
N ILE A 393 -1.06 -16.49 -17.82
CA ILE A 393 -1.69 -15.66 -18.85
C ILE A 393 -1.40 -16.23 -20.25
N ARG A 394 -0.16 -16.70 -20.49
CA ARG A 394 0.23 -17.32 -21.76
C ARG A 394 -0.64 -18.51 -22.13
N ASP A 395 -0.93 -19.39 -21.17
CA ASP A 395 -1.79 -20.56 -21.39
C ASP A 395 -3.22 -20.13 -21.74
N LEU A 396 -3.71 -19.09 -21.07
CA LEU A 396 -5.05 -18.53 -21.32
C LEU A 396 -5.12 -17.85 -22.69
N VAL A 397 -4.10 -17.12 -23.12
CA VAL A 397 -4.04 -16.49 -24.46
C VAL A 397 -4.11 -17.57 -25.55
N ARG A 398 -3.30 -18.62 -25.42
CA ARG A 398 -3.33 -19.77 -26.36
C ARG A 398 -4.68 -20.47 -26.38
N ASN A 399 -5.30 -20.64 -25.22
CA ASN A 399 -6.62 -21.23 -25.14
C ASN A 399 -7.70 -20.33 -25.76
N ALA A 400 -7.62 -19.02 -25.53
CA ALA A 400 -8.56 -18.03 -26.05
C ALA A 400 -8.65 -18.07 -27.57
N LEU A 401 -7.55 -18.28 -28.29
CA LEU A 401 -7.53 -18.43 -29.75
C LEU A 401 -8.44 -19.57 -30.27
N ARG A 402 -8.77 -20.57 -29.44
CA ARG A 402 -9.68 -21.67 -29.79
C ARG A 402 -11.14 -21.38 -29.46
N MET A 403 -11.41 -20.26 -28.79
CA MET A 403 -12.74 -19.88 -28.32
C MET A 403 -13.47 -18.95 -29.32
N ARG A 404 -12.93 -18.84 -30.54
CA ARG A 404 -13.40 -17.96 -31.62
C ARG A 404 -13.62 -16.50 -31.14
N PRO A 405 -12.60 -15.84 -30.56
CA PRO A 405 -12.74 -14.44 -30.17
C PRO A 405 -12.80 -13.55 -31.43
N ASP A 406 -13.53 -12.45 -31.34
CA ASP A 406 -13.33 -11.30 -32.22
C ASP A 406 -12.27 -10.35 -31.63
N ARG A 407 -12.20 -10.27 -30.29
CA ARG A 407 -11.26 -9.41 -29.55
C ARG A 407 -10.63 -10.17 -28.39
N ILE A 408 -9.34 -9.96 -28.19
CA ILE A 408 -8.64 -10.40 -26.99
C ILE A 408 -8.15 -9.16 -26.23
N VAL A 409 -8.50 -9.07 -24.95
CA VAL A 409 -8.04 -8.01 -24.07
C VAL A 409 -7.19 -8.63 -22.97
N VAL A 410 -5.90 -8.36 -22.99
CA VAL A 410 -4.98 -8.82 -21.95
C VAL A 410 -4.81 -7.69 -20.94
N GLY A 411 -5.14 -7.92 -19.67
CA GLY A 411 -5.10 -6.89 -18.64
C GLY A 411 -3.71 -6.25 -18.53
N GLU A 412 -2.67 -7.08 -18.56
CA GLU A 412 -1.28 -6.63 -18.55
C GLU A 412 -0.35 -7.70 -19.12
N CYS A 413 0.56 -7.31 -20.01
CA CYS A 413 1.67 -8.16 -20.46
C CYS A 413 2.93 -7.87 -19.62
N ARG A 414 3.52 -8.93 -19.06
CA ARG A 414 4.72 -8.94 -18.21
C ARG A 414 5.82 -9.89 -18.70
N GLY A 415 5.52 -10.81 -19.63
CA GLY A 415 6.45 -11.83 -20.06
C GLY A 415 6.08 -12.52 -21.38
N ALA A 416 6.32 -13.82 -21.43
CA ALA A 416 6.28 -14.64 -22.64
C ALA A 416 4.95 -14.62 -23.41
N GLU A 417 3.83 -14.32 -22.74
CA GLU A 417 2.51 -14.14 -23.34
C GLU A 417 2.47 -13.01 -24.38
N ALA A 418 3.40 -12.05 -24.31
CA ALA A 418 3.48 -10.96 -25.28
C ALA A 418 3.63 -11.48 -26.72
N LEU A 419 4.39 -12.56 -26.92
CA LEU A 419 4.56 -13.16 -28.24
C LEU A 419 3.23 -13.73 -28.77
N ASP A 420 2.55 -14.57 -27.98
CA ASP A 420 1.29 -15.20 -28.39
C ASP A 420 0.20 -14.12 -28.62
N MET A 421 0.25 -13.02 -27.88
CA MET A 421 -0.62 -11.85 -28.05
C MET A 421 -0.33 -11.06 -29.33
N LEU A 422 0.94 -10.76 -29.64
CA LEU A 422 1.33 -10.14 -30.90
C LEU A 422 0.96 -11.01 -32.11
N GLN A 423 1.07 -12.32 -31.98
CA GLN A 423 0.62 -13.26 -32.99
C GLN A 423 -0.90 -13.19 -33.18
N ALA A 424 -1.68 -13.15 -32.10
CA ALA A 424 -3.13 -13.00 -32.18
C ALA A 424 -3.53 -11.71 -32.92
N MET A 425 -2.88 -10.59 -32.59
CA MET A 425 -3.08 -9.29 -33.24
C MET A 425 -2.81 -9.32 -34.75
N ASN A 426 -1.78 -10.06 -35.17
CA ASN A 426 -1.45 -10.23 -36.59
C ASN A 426 -2.32 -11.29 -37.29
N THR A 427 -3.08 -12.12 -36.56
CA THR A 427 -3.78 -13.28 -37.13
C THR A 427 -5.27 -13.28 -36.81
N GLY A 428 -6.01 -12.33 -37.37
CA GLY A 428 -7.48 -12.35 -37.38
C GLY A 428 -8.15 -11.98 -36.06
N HIS A 429 -7.39 -11.51 -35.06
CA HIS A 429 -7.91 -10.96 -33.80
C HIS A 429 -7.49 -9.49 -33.63
N GLU A 430 -7.63 -8.74 -34.72
CA GLU A 430 -7.38 -7.30 -34.78
C GLU A 430 -8.24 -6.54 -33.77
N GLY A 431 -7.74 -5.39 -33.34
CA GLY A 431 -8.40 -4.57 -32.36
C GLY A 431 -8.24 -5.06 -30.93
N SER A 432 -7.29 -5.96 -30.69
CA SER A 432 -6.93 -6.42 -29.35
C SER A 432 -6.32 -5.28 -28.53
N LEU A 433 -6.47 -5.35 -27.21
CA LEU A 433 -5.97 -4.31 -26.31
C LEU A 433 -5.13 -4.92 -25.20
N THR A 434 -4.09 -4.21 -24.76
CA THR A 434 -3.32 -4.61 -23.57
C THR A 434 -2.72 -3.43 -22.82
N THR A 435 -2.21 -3.70 -21.63
CA THR A 435 -1.36 -2.74 -20.90
C THR A 435 0.06 -3.25 -20.72
N LEU A 436 0.99 -2.29 -20.66
CA LEU A 436 2.42 -2.55 -20.50
C LEU A 436 3.01 -1.55 -19.50
N HIS A 437 3.93 -2.00 -18.63
CA HIS A 437 4.72 -1.06 -17.84
C HIS A 437 5.82 -0.44 -18.70
N ALA A 438 5.80 0.88 -18.86
CA ALA A 438 6.87 1.61 -19.54
C ALA A 438 6.87 3.09 -19.13
N ASN A 439 8.04 3.71 -19.13
CA ASN A 439 8.17 5.13 -18.81
C ASN A 439 7.94 6.01 -20.05
N THR A 440 8.20 5.47 -21.24
CA THR A 440 7.96 6.12 -22.53
C THR A 440 7.40 5.14 -23.56
N PRO A 441 6.76 5.61 -24.66
CA PRO A 441 6.36 4.76 -25.78
C PRO A 441 7.52 3.94 -26.37
N ARG A 442 8.72 4.54 -26.45
CA ARG A 442 9.92 3.85 -26.95
C ARG A 442 10.36 2.72 -26.01
N ASP A 443 10.33 2.96 -24.70
CA ASP A 443 10.61 1.91 -23.71
C ASP A 443 9.59 0.78 -23.78
N ALA A 444 8.32 1.07 -24.11
CA ALA A 444 7.29 0.05 -24.28
C ALA A 444 7.66 -0.93 -25.41
N MET A 445 8.18 -0.42 -26.53
CA MET A 445 8.66 -1.27 -27.63
C MET A 445 9.86 -2.12 -27.22
N SER A 446 10.86 -1.53 -26.56
CA SER A 446 12.02 -2.29 -26.06
C SER A 446 11.65 -3.35 -25.02
N ARG A 447 10.61 -3.09 -24.21
CA ARG A 447 10.08 -4.07 -23.26
C ARG A 447 9.34 -5.21 -23.96
N LEU A 448 8.56 -4.93 -24.99
CA LEU A 448 7.97 -5.97 -25.82
C LEU A 448 9.04 -6.85 -26.48
N GLU A 449 10.10 -6.25 -27.02
CA GLU A 449 11.25 -7.03 -27.56
C GLU A 449 11.79 -8.00 -26.50
N THR A 450 12.01 -7.52 -25.28
CA THR A 450 12.50 -8.32 -24.15
C THR A 450 11.53 -9.44 -23.76
N MET A 451 10.24 -9.13 -23.65
CA MET A 451 9.19 -10.09 -23.27
C MET A 451 9.05 -11.22 -24.31
N VAL A 452 9.18 -10.89 -25.60
CA VAL A 452 9.18 -11.88 -26.68
C VAL A 452 10.40 -12.79 -26.59
N LEU A 453 11.59 -12.25 -26.31
CA LEU A 453 12.80 -13.07 -26.11
C LEU A 453 12.65 -14.04 -24.92
N MET A 454 11.95 -13.64 -23.86
CA MET A 454 11.66 -14.51 -22.71
C MET A 454 10.72 -15.69 -23.06
N ALA A 455 10.03 -15.65 -24.21
CA ALA A 455 9.15 -16.74 -24.64
C ALA A 455 9.90 -18.02 -25.02
N GLY A 456 11.23 -17.96 -25.12
CA GLY A 456 12.12 -19.09 -25.35
C GLY A 456 12.23 -19.51 -26.82
N MET A 457 11.79 -18.65 -27.76
CA MET A 457 12.00 -18.88 -29.18
C MET A 457 13.25 -18.17 -29.66
N ASP A 458 14.05 -18.85 -30.48
CA ASP A 458 15.26 -18.28 -31.09
C ASP A 458 14.89 -17.45 -32.34
N LEU A 459 14.20 -16.32 -32.10
CA LEU A 459 13.81 -15.38 -33.15
C LEU A 459 14.86 -14.27 -33.27
N PRO A 460 15.36 -13.97 -34.48
CA PRO A 460 16.18 -12.80 -34.71
C PRO A 460 15.46 -11.52 -34.29
N LEU A 461 16.18 -10.57 -33.68
CA LEU A 461 15.62 -9.32 -33.17
C LEU A 461 14.89 -8.50 -34.25
N GLY A 462 15.35 -8.55 -35.50
CA GLY A 462 14.67 -7.93 -36.64
C GLY A 462 13.25 -8.47 -36.85
N ALA A 463 13.08 -9.79 -36.80
CA ALA A 463 11.78 -10.43 -36.94
C ALA A 463 10.84 -10.11 -35.77
N ILE A 464 11.37 -9.99 -34.55
CA ILE A 464 10.58 -9.55 -33.38
C ILE A 464 10.07 -8.13 -33.59
N ARG A 465 10.93 -7.22 -34.06
CA ARG A 465 10.55 -5.83 -34.36
C ARG A 465 9.49 -5.76 -35.45
N GLU A 466 9.63 -6.56 -36.51
CA GLU A 466 8.64 -6.66 -37.58
C GLU A 466 7.28 -7.13 -37.05
N GLN A 467 7.26 -8.14 -36.18
CA GLN A 467 6.02 -8.59 -35.53
C GLN A 467 5.38 -7.50 -34.66
N ILE A 468 6.18 -6.77 -33.88
CA ILE A 468 5.70 -5.66 -33.04
C ILE A 468 5.12 -4.55 -33.90
N ALA A 469 5.87 -4.12 -34.94
CA ALA A 469 5.49 -3.01 -35.81
C ALA A 469 4.27 -3.32 -36.68
N SER A 470 4.08 -4.58 -37.05
CA SER A 470 2.89 -5.04 -37.79
C SER A 470 1.67 -5.22 -36.88
N ALA A 471 1.87 -5.59 -35.61
CA ALA A 471 0.78 -5.93 -34.71
C ALA A 471 0.15 -4.71 -34.03
N ILE A 472 0.94 -3.71 -33.64
CA ILE A 472 0.46 -2.62 -32.79
C ILE A 472 0.25 -1.38 -33.65
N ASP A 473 -0.96 -0.83 -33.62
CA ASP A 473 -1.27 0.42 -34.32
C ASP A 473 -0.97 1.63 -33.43
N ILE A 474 -1.44 1.60 -32.18
CA ILE A 474 -1.45 2.76 -31.28
C ILE A 474 -0.90 2.44 -29.90
N VAL A 475 -0.03 3.31 -29.40
CA VAL A 475 0.47 3.31 -28.01
C VAL A 475 -0.04 4.56 -27.29
N VAL A 476 -0.73 4.36 -26.18
CA VAL A 476 -1.24 5.42 -25.30
C VAL A 476 -0.40 5.47 -24.03
N GLN A 477 0.44 6.49 -23.90
CA GLN A 477 1.29 6.67 -22.72
C GLN A 477 0.54 7.44 -21.63
N GLN A 478 0.48 6.86 -20.43
CA GLN A 478 -0.11 7.46 -19.25
C GLN A 478 0.92 7.64 -18.13
N SER A 479 0.90 8.79 -17.46
CA SER A 479 1.74 9.08 -16.31
C SER A 479 0.94 9.57 -15.11
N ARG A 480 1.52 9.42 -13.92
CA ARG A 480 1.03 10.02 -12.67
C ARG A 480 1.95 11.18 -12.31
N SER A 481 1.41 12.38 -12.13
CA SER A 481 2.17 13.53 -11.66
C SER A 481 2.50 13.40 -10.17
N ALA A 482 3.45 14.21 -9.68
CA ALA A 482 3.76 14.27 -8.24
C ALA A 482 2.55 14.69 -7.39
N ALA A 483 1.63 15.49 -7.97
CA ALA A 483 0.36 15.86 -7.36
C ALA A 483 -0.71 14.75 -7.41
N GLY A 484 -0.36 13.54 -7.90
CA GLY A 484 -1.24 12.37 -7.94
C GLY A 484 -2.16 12.30 -9.16
N GLN A 485 -2.21 13.33 -10.00
CA GLN A 485 -3.07 13.38 -11.19
C GLN A 485 -2.59 12.36 -12.24
N ARG A 486 -3.52 11.61 -12.82
CA ARG A 486 -3.26 10.62 -13.87
C ARG A 486 -3.62 11.22 -15.23
N ARG A 487 -2.67 11.32 -16.16
CA ARG A 487 -2.90 11.90 -17.50
C ARG A 487 -2.29 11.09 -18.62
N VAL A 488 -2.95 11.09 -19.77
CA VAL A 488 -2.38 10.63 -21.04
C VAL A 488 -1.38 11.69 -21.51
N THR A 489 -0.11 11.33 -21.57
CA THR A 489 0.98 12.24 -21.95
C THR A 489 1.36 12.17 -23.41
N ALA A 490 1.10 11.04 -24.06
CA ALA A 490 1.30 10.88 -25.49
C ALA A 490 0.34 9.84 -26.06
N ILE A 491 -0.09 10.05 -27.30
CA ILE A 491 -0.70 9.01 -28.14
C ILE A 491 0.17 8.91 -29.39
N VAL A 492 0.68 7.72 -29.65
CA VAL A 492 1.70 7.46 -30.67
C VAL A 492 1.21 6.37 -31.61
N GLU A 493 1.36 6.59 -32.91
CA GLU A 493 1.19 5.58 -33.94
C GLU A 493 2.51 4.84 -34.20
N ILE A 494 2.43 3.53 -34.43
CA ILE A 494 3.55 2.75 -34.95
C ILE A 494 3.51 2.80 -36.48
N SER A 495 4.49 3.46 -37.10
CA SER A 495 4.47 3.72 -38.55
C SER A 495 5.40 2.78 -39.34
N GLY A 496 5.71 1.60 -38.79
CA GLY A 496 6.60 0.61 -39.41
C GLY A 496 8.04 0.62 -38.90
N ILE A 497 8.99 0.20 -39.75
CA ILE A 497 10.40 0.04 -39.41
C ILE A 497 11.28 0.77 -40.43
N GLU A 498 12.28 1.48 -39.92
CA GLU A 498 13.32 2.09 -40.74
C GLU A 498 14.69 1.88 -40.08
N SER A 499 15.68 1.46 -40.87
CA SER A 499 17.05 1.16 -40.41
C SER A 499 17.09 0.24 -39.17
N GLY A 500 16.21 -0.76 -39.14
CA GLY A 500 16.11 -1.75 -38.06
C GLY A 500 15.53 -1.21 -36.74
N ARG A 501 14.90 -0.03 -36.76
CA ARG A 501 14.22 0.57 -35.59
C ARG A 501 12.74 0.78 -35.89
N ILE A 502 11.91 0.48 -34.90
CA ILE A 502 10.46 0.77 -34.95
C ILE A 502 10.26 2.29 -34.92
N GLN A 503 9.51 2.78 -35.90
CA GLN A 503 9.19 4.20 -36.05
C GLN A 503 7.93 4.54 -35.27
N LEU A 504 8.00 5.67 -34.57
CA LEU A 504 6.98 6.14 -33.64
C LEU A 504 6.59 7.56 -34.06
N GLN A 505 5.33 7.74 -34.44
CA GLN A 505 4.78 9.05 -34.79
C GLN A 505 3.85 9.52 -33.69
N GLU A 506 4.22 10.60 -33.02
CA GLU A 506 3.40 11.14 -31.94
C GLU A 506 2.27 11.98 -32.55
N LEU A 507 1.03 11.59 -32.26
CA LEU A 507 -0.17 12.26 -32.76
C LEU A 507 -0.69 13.29 -31.76
N PHE A 508 -0.52 13.01 -30.48
CA PHE A 508 -0.90 13.88 -29.37
C PHE A 508 0.17 13.90 -28.30
N ARG A 509 0.37 15.06 -27.66
CA ARG A 509 1.27 15.25 -26.52
C ARG A 509 0.63 16.10 -25.43
N PHE A 510 0.99 15.81 -24.19
CA PHE A 510 0.79 16.73 -23.08
C PHE A 510 2.03 17.59 -22.85
N GLU A 511 1.87 18.91 -22.91
CA GLU A 511 2.91 19.90 -22.68
C GLU A 511 2.69 20.61 -21.34
N ARG A 512 3.77 20.76 -20.57
CA ARG A 512 3.79 21.62 -19.37
C ARG A 512 4.33 23.00 -19.76
N PRO A 513 3.85 24.09 -19.14
CA PRO A 513 4.45 25.40 -19.33
C PRO A 513 5.87 25.43 -18.75
N ASP A 514 6.84 25.98 -19.50
CA ASP A 514 8.26 26.03 -19.12
C ASP A 514 8.54 26.81 -17.81
N ALA A 515 7.62 27.69 -17.40
CA ALA A 515 7.74 28.56 -16.23
C ALA A 515 6.46 28.60 -15.36
N GLY A 516 5.77 27.48 -15.21
CA GLY A 516 4.58 27.35 -14.37
C GLY A 516 4.84 26.64 -13.04
N PRO A 517 3.98 26.84 -12.02
CA PRO A 517 3.98 26.03 -10.80
C PRO A 517 3.95 24.52 -11.12
N SER A 518 4.53 23.70 -10.25
CA SER A 518 4.55 22.23 -10.35
C SER A 518 3.19 21.58 -10.01
N ASP A 519 2.09 22.34 -10.11
CA ASP A 519 0.73 21.99 -9.73
C ASP A 519 0.02 21.07 -10.74
N GLY A 520 0.68 20.80 -11.87
CA GLY A 520 0.15 19.93 -12.92
C GLY A 520 -0.64 20.66 -13.99
N THR A 521 -0.62 21.99 -14.03
CA THR A 521 -1.13 22.78 -15.17
C THR A 521 -0.44 22.37 -16.49
N GLY A 522 -1.18 22.32 -17.59
CA GLY A 522 -0.63 22.01 -18.92
C GLY A 522 -1.65 22.01 -20.04
N TYR A 523 -1.22 21.62 -21.23
CA TYR A 523 -2.04 21.59 -22.44
C TYR A 523 -1.93 20.24 -23.14
N PHE A 524 -3.05 19.72 -23.60
CA PHE A 524 -3.07 18.67 -24.62
C PHE A 524 -2.91 19.34 -25.99
N ARG A 525 -2.02 18.81 -26.82
CA ARG A 525 -1.74 19.33 -28.15
C ARG A 525 -1.74 18.18 -29.15
N GLY A 526 -2.41 18.39 -30.28
CA GLY A 526 -2.20 17.58 -31.48
C GLY A 526 -0.89 17.96 -32.18
N CYS A 527 -0.13 16.98 -32.62
CA CYS A 527 1.24 17.17 -33.13
C CYS A 527 1.32 17.44 -34.64
N GLU A 528 0.21 17.84 -35.27
CA GLU A 528 0.09 18.17 -36.70
C GLU A 528 0.43 17.01 -37.66
N LEU A 529 0.50 15.79 -37.12
CA LEU A 529 0.65 14.54 -37.87
C LEU A 529 -0.71 13.85 -37.97
N MET A 530 -1.01 13.34 -39.15
CA MET A 530 -2.22 12.57 -39.41
C MET A 530 -1.89 11.07 -39.35
N PRO A 531 -2.76 10.23 -38.76
CA PRO A 531 -2.55 8.79 -38.76
C PRO A 531 -2.48 8.22 -40.17
N SER A 532 -1.62 7.23 -40.40
CA SER A 532 -1.45 6.61 -41.73
C SER A 532 -2.71 5.94 -42.27
N PHE A 533 -3.56 5.44 -41.37
CA PHE A 533 -4.85 4.79 -41.69
C PHE A 533 -6.03 5.77 -41.84
N LEU A 534 -5.78 7.09 -41.84
CA LEU A 534 -6.86 8.09 -41.93
C LEU A 534 -7.60 8.05 -43.27
N ASP A 535 -6.91 7.78 -44.37
CA ASP A 535 -7.51 7.75 -45.70
C ASP A 535 -8.43 6.54 -45.90
N GLU A 536 -8.06 5.39 -45.32
CA GLU A 536 -8.91 4.20 -45.22
C GLU A 536 -10.21 4.55 -44.49
N TRP A 537 -10.12 5.16 -43.31
CA TRP A 537 -11.28 5.58 -42.54
C TRP A 537 -12.17 6.58 -43.28
N ARG A 538 -11.58 7.52 -44.02
CA ARG A 538 -12.35 8.46 -44.85
C ARG A 538 -13.09 7.76 -45.98
N ALA A 539 -12.46 6.78 -46.63
CA ALA A 539 -13.11 5.97 -47.66
C ALA A 539 -14.31 5.18 -47.11
N GLU A 540 -14.26 4.78 -45.85
CA GLU A 540 -15.38 4.15 -45.11
C GLU A 540 -16.43 5.14 -44.58
N GLY A 541 -16.26 6.45 -44.84
CA GLY A 541 -17.19 7.49 -44.38
C GLY A 541 -17.04 7.86 -42.91
N VAL A 542 -15.91 7.52 -42.27
CA VAL A 542 -15.63 7.91 -40.88
C VAL A 542 -15.23 9.39 -40.83
N ALA A 543 -16.01 10.19 -40.11
CA ALA A 543 -15.72 11.59 -39.92
C ALA A 543 -14.63 11.78 -38.85
N VAL A 544 -13.40 12.05 -39.30
CA VAL A 544 -12.29 12.50 -38.44
C VAL A 544 -11.91 13.92 -38.83
N LEU A 545 -12.04 14.83 -37.87
CA LEU A 545 -11.78 16.24 -38.10
C LEU A 545 -10.28 16.53 -37.95
N PRO A 546 -9.61 17.15 -38.94
CA PRO A 546 -8.18 17.49 -38.87
C PRO A 546 -7.82 18.30 -37.62
N GLN A 547 -8.76 19.12 -37.14
CA GLN A 547 -8.60 19.91 -35.92
C GLN A 547 -8.23 19.08 -34.69
N TRP A 548 -8.57 17.79 -34.63
CA TRP A 548 -8.18 16.92 -33.51
C TRP A 548 -6.68 16.86 -33.35
N PHE A 549 -5.92 16.85 -34.45
CA PHE A 549 -4.47 16.72 -34.45
C PHE A 549 -3.73 18.06 -34.56
N CYS A 550 -4.44 19.19 -34.60
CA CYS A 550 -3.83 20.53 -34.64
C CYS A 550 -4.25 21.41 -33.45
N ALA A 551 -5.30 21.04 -32.72
CA ALA A 551 -5.81 21.82 -31.60
C ALA A 551 -4.89 21.75 -30.38
N ARG A 552 -5.00 22.79 -29.55
CA ARG A 552 -4.38 22.87 -28.22
C ARG A 552 -5.46 23.15 -27.18
N THR A 553 -5.63 22.23 -26.24
CA THR A 553 -6.68 22.26 -25.21
C THR A 553 -6.06 22.35 -23.82
N PRO A 554 -6.50 23.27 -22.94
CA PRO A 554 -6.00 23.32 -21.56
C PRO A 554 -6.42 22.08 -20.77
N ALA A 555 -5.51 21.54 -19.96
CA ALA A 555 -5.80 20.45 -19.05
C ALA A 555 -6.27 21.01 -17.68
N PRO A 556 -7.46 20.65 -17.18
CA PRO A 556 -7.94 21.10 -15.89
C PRO A 556 -7.01 20.72 -14.72
N ASP A 557 -6.92 21.60 -13.72
CA ASP A 557 -6.07 21.44 -12.52
C ASP A 557 -6.59 20.45 -11.49
N ARG A 558 -7.90 20.20 -11.47
CA ARG A 558 -8.54 19.28 -10.56
C ARG A 558 -9.68 18.55 -11.27
N PRO A 559 -9.90 17.25 -10.96
CA PRO A 559 -11.16 16.64 -11.30
C PRO A 559 -12.25 17.49 -10.64
N ARG A 560 -13.25 17.92 -11.42
CA ARG A 560 -14.46 18.49 -10.83
C ARG A 560 -14.98 17.45 -9.83
N ARG A 561 -15.00 17.78 -8.54
CA ARG A 561 -15.70 16.93 -7.56
C ARG A 561 -17.11 16.75 -8.11
N PRO A 562 -17.61 15.51 -8.29
CA PRO A 562 -19.02 15.33 -8.58
C PRO A 562 -19.79 16.00 -7.43
N ALA A 563 -20.76 16.84 -7.80
CA ALA A 563 -21.64 17.52 -6.86
C ALA A 563 -22.49 16.52 -6.08
#